data_AF-A0A382IV55-F1
#
_entry.id   AF-A0A382IV55-F1
#
_cell.length_a   1.000
_cell.length_b   1.000
_cell.length_c   1.000
_cell.angle_alpha   90.00
_cell.angle_beta   90.00
_cell.angle_gamma   90.00
#
_symmetry.space_group_name_H-M   'P 1'
#
loop_
_entity.id
_entity.type
_entity.pdbx_description
1 polymer ?
#
loop_
_entity_poly.entity_id
_entity_poly.type
_entity_poly.pdbx_seq_one_letter_code
_entity_poly.pdbx_strand_id
1 'polypeptide(L)'
;MIDKRSSSIPFSSRSRLWVVLTIGTFLTMANCYWMVLAEAMFRTIHMTVQSIAMNAIFFLFFLNLINMGLKRVMPRAVLNKSDLLLIYAMVCMGSTVSGHGFMQLLIAIMTYVHWFASPENDWANLIWGHLPPWMTVTDKEVLASHYKGESSFYLESNLQAWTIPILAWSAFIFSLILVMLMINVIMRRQWVESEKLTYPIIQLPLRMIDNPTGLFGHRLLWVGFAIAGGL
;
A
#
# COMPACT_ATOMS: atom_id res chain seq x y z
N MET A 1 37.95 -16.85 -10.84
CA MET A 1 37.30 -16.58 -12.14
C MET A 1 35.80 -16.81 -11.97
N ILE A 2 35.07 -15.81 -11.46
CA ILE A 2 33.60 -15.84 -11.37
C ILE A 2 33.14 -14.54 -12.01
N ASP A 3 32.66 -14.67 -13.24
CA ASP A 3 32.13 -13.57 -14.05
C ASP A 3 30.82 -13.09 -13.38
N LYS A 4 30.91 -12.08 -12.50
CA LYS A 4 29.77 -11.31 -12.01
C LYS A 4 29.25 -10.46 -13.17
N ARG A 5 28.56 -11.09 -14.12
CA ARG A 5 27.64 -10.36 -14.99
C ARG A 5 26.50 -9.86 -14.11
N SER A 6 26.66 -8.64 -13.60
CA SER A 6 25.55 -7.81 -13.15
C SER A 6 24.58 -7.72 -14.33
N SER A 7 23.54 -8.57 -14.34
CA SER A 7 22.40 -8.39 -15.21
C SER A 7 21.64 -7.18 -14.70
N SER A 8 22.15 -5.99 -15.00
CA SER A 8 21.47 -4.73 -14.74
C SER A 8 20.13 -4.80 -15.44
N ILE A 9 19.04 -4.85 -14.67
CA ILE A 9 17.70 -4.78 -15.21
C ILE A 9 17.61 -3.45 -15.96
N PRO A 10 17.41 -3.42 -17.29
CA PRO A 10 17.39 -2.18 -18.03
C PRO A 10 16.21 -1.34 -17.52
N PHE A 11 16.52 -0.18 -16.94
CA PHE A 11 15.50 0.81 -16.56
C PHE A 11 14.78 1.29 -17.82
N SER A 12 13.47 1.48 -17.72
CA SER A 12 12.67 1.86 -18.88
C SER A 12 13.02 3.25 -19.39
N SER A 13 12.82 3.47 -20.69
CA SER A 13 13.04 4.78 -21.31
C SER A 13 12.23 5.87 -20.58
N ARG A 14 12.73 7.11 -20.54
CA ARG A 14 12.09 8.22 -19.82
C ARG A 14 10.60 8.41 -20.16
N SER A 15 10.21 8.12 -21.41
CA SER A 15 8.82 8.13 -21.88
C SER A 15 7.95 7.01 -21.30
N ARG A 16 8.53 5.83 -21.05
CA ARG A 16 7.84 4.67 -20.46
C ARG A 16 7.70 4.80 -18.95
N LEU A 17 8.63 5.47 -18.28
CA LEU A 17 8.53 5.72 -16.83
C LEU A 17 7.20 6.40 -16.46
N TRP A 18 6.77 7.41 -17.22
CA TRP A 18 5.49 8.08 -16.97
C TRP A 18 4.30 7.14 -17.09
N VAL A 19 4.28 6.24 -18.07
CA VAL A 19 3.22 5.23 -18.22
C VAL A 19 3.18 4.32 -17.00
N VAL A 20 4.34 3.85 -16.55
CA VAL A 20 4.48 2.96 -15.40
C VAL A 20 4.03 3.65 -14.10
N LEU A 21 4.44 4.91 -13.89
CA LEU A 21 4.03 5.70 -12.74
C LEU A 21 2.53 5.97 -12.74
N THR A 22 1.93 6.27 -13.90
CA THR A 22 0.48 6.47 -14.03
C THR A 22 -0.27 5.19 -13.71
N ILE A 23 0.10 4.05 -14.33
CA ILE A 23 -0.51 2.75 -14.08
C ILE A 23 -0.37 2.37 -12.60
N GLY A 24 0.83 2.50 -12.05
CA GLY A 24 1.12 2.20 -10.65
C GLY A 24 0.32 3.08 -9.69
N THR A 25 0.14 4.37 -10.00
CA THR A 25 -0.66 5.29 -9.17
C THR A 25 -2.13 4.88 -9.17
N PHE A 26 -2.72 4.64 -10.34
CA PHE A 26 -4.12 4.20 -10.42
C PHE A 26 -4.35 2.84 -9.75
N LEU A 27 -3.45 1.87 -9.95
CA LEU A 27 -3.52 0.58 -9.27
C LEU A 27 -3.39 0.73 -7.75
N THR A 28 -2.50 1.61 -7.29
CA THR A 28 -2.34 1.88 -5.86
C THR A 28 -3.60 2.52 -5.28
N MET A 29 -4.21 3.50 -5.96
CA MET A 29 -5.49 4.09 -5.54
C MET A 29 -6.61 3.06 -5.49
N ALA A 30 -6.75 2.24 -6.55
CA ALA A 30 -7.73 1.17 -6.60
C ALA A 30 -7.52 0.14 -5.46
N ASN A 31 -6.26 -0.18 -5.17
CA ASN A 31 -5.88 -1.05 -4.06
C ASN A 31 -6.28 -0.47 -2.70
N CYS A 32 -5.92 0.80 -2.44
CA CYS A 32 -6.28 1.48 -1.19
C CYS A 32 -7.80 1.53 -1.01
N TYR A 33 -8.54 1.84 -2.08
CA TYR A 33 -10.01 1.86 -2.05
C TYR A 33 -10.58 0.48 -1.73
N TRP A 34 -10.10 -0.56 -2.42
CA TRP A 34 -10.55 -1.93 -2.16
C TRP A 34 -10.26 -2.37 -0.74
N MET A 35 -9.09 -2.01 -0.19
CA MET A 35 -8.75 -2.29 1.20
C MET A 35 -9.69 -1.61 2.18
N VAL A 36 -9.98 -0.32 2.01
CA VAL A 36 -10.91 0.40 2.91
C VAL A 36 -12.30 -0.27 2.87
N LEU A 37 -12.79 -0.61 1.68
CA LEU A 37 -14.06 -1.32 1.55
C LEU A 37 -14.03 -2.68 2.25
N ALA A 38 -13.02 -3.50 1.99
CA ALA A 38 -12.98 -4.87 2.51
C ALA A 38 -12.69 -4.93 4.01
N GLU A 39 -11.73 -4.15 4.49
CA GLU A 39 -11.25 -4.19 5.88
C GLU A 39 -12.12 -3.32 6.80
N ALA A 40 -12.35 -2.06 6.44
CA ALA A 40 -13.02 -1.10 7.33
C ALA A 40 -14.55 -1.19 7.24
N MET A 41 -15.09 -1.34 6.02
CA MET A 41 -16.55 -1.33 5.81
C MET A 41 -17.17 -2.72 5.92
N PHE A 42 -16.72 -3.68 5.10
CA PHE A 42 -17.31 -5.02 5.06
C PHE A 42 -16.75 -5.95 6.14
N ARG A 43 -15.64 -5.59 6.80
CA ARG A 43 -14.98 -6.38 7.85
C ARG A 43 -14.76 -7.84 7.44
N THR A 44 -14.41 -8.07 6.18
CA THR A 44 -14.28 -9.41 5.61
C THR A 44 -12.88 -9.96 5.79
N ILE A 45 -11.95 -9.54 4.94
CA ILE A 45 -10.59 -10.07 4.86
C ILE A 45 -9.63 -8.95 5.23
N HIS A 46 -8.85 -9.15 6.29
CA HIS A 46 -7.71 -8.32 6.65
C HIS A 46 -6.52 -8.65 5.74
N MET A 47 -6.54 -8.08 4.54
CA MET A 47 -5.52 -8.31 3.50
C MET A 47 -4.14 -7.84 3.93
N THR A 48 -4.05 -6.82 4.78
CA THR A 48 -2.78 -6.24 5.25
C THR A 48 -2.19 -6.87 6.50
N VAL A 49 -2.92 -7.77 7.15
CA VAL A 49 -2.42 -8.47 8.35
C VAL A 49 -1.68 -9.77 7.98
N GLN A 50 -1.71 -10.15 6.70
CA GLN A 50 -0.99 -11.32 6.19
C GLN A 50 0.47 -10.95 5.86
N SER A 51 1.41 -11.86 6.13
CA SER A 51 2.84 -11.64 5.84
C SER A 51 3.14 -11.41 4.37
N ILE A 52 2.28 -11.92 3.48
CA ILE A 52 2.35 -11.70 2.04
C ILE A 52 1.33 -10.63 1.63
N ALA A 53 1.75 -9.69 0.78
CA ALA A 53 0.87 -8.66 0.22
C ALA A 53 -0.08 -9.28 -0.83
N MET A 54 -1.10 -10.00 -0.35
CA MET A 54 -2.04 -10.76 -1.17
C MET A 54 -2.75 -9.88 -2.19
N ASN A 55 -3.14 -8.67 -1.77
CA ASN A 55 -3.73 -7.64 -2.62
C ASN A 55 -2.77 -7.19 -3.74
N ALA A 56 -1.49 -6.97 -3.44
CA ALA A 56 -0.50 -6.63 -4.46
C ALA A 56 -0.28 -7.78 -5.46
N ILE A 57 -0.30 -9.03 -4.97
CA ILE A 57 -0.24 -10.22 -5.82
C ILE A 57 -1.45 -10.33 -6.72
N PHE A 58 -2.64 -10.06 -6.20
CA PHE A 58 -3.87 -10.03 -6.98
C PHE A 58 -3.76 -9.04 -8.15
N PHE A 59 -3.37 -7.79 -7.88
CA PHE A 59 -3.17 -6.80 -8.96
C PHE A 59 -2.07 -7.21 -9.94
N LEU A 60 -0.95 -7.74 -9.45
CA LEU A 60 0.14 -8.23 -10.30
C LEU A 60 -0.31 -9.41 -11.19
N PHE A 61 -1.15 -10.29 -10.68
CA PHE A 61 -1.70 -11.43 -11.44
C PHE A 61 -2.52 -10.94 -12.63
N PHE A 62 -3.51 -10.06 -12.39
CA PHE A 62 -4.34 -9.52 -13.48
C PHE A 62 -3.54 -8.63 -14.43
N LEU A 63 -2.61 -7.82 -13.91
CA LEU A 63 -1.73 -7.00 -14.74
C LEU A 63 -0.88 -7.86 -15.68
N ASN A 64 -0.35 -9.00 -15.20
CA ASN A 64 0.38 -9.93 -16.06
C ASN A 64 -0.52 -10.58 -17.12
N LEU A 65 -1.74 -10.98 -16.75
CA LEU A 65 -2.69 -11.56 -17.70
C LEU A 65 -3.02 -10.57 -18.83
N ILE A 66 -3.26 -9.30 -18.47
CA ILE A 66 -3.48 -8.21 -19.43
C ILE A 66 -2.23 -7.98 -20.27
N ASN A 67 -1.03 -7.93 -19.67
CA ASN A 67 0.23 -7.72 -20.39
C ASN A 67 0.52 -8.84 -21.40
N MET A 68 0.19 -10.10 -21.07
CA MET A 68 0.27 -11.24 -21.98
C MET A 68 -0.71 -11.13 -23.15
N GLY A 69 -1.94 -10.67 -22.90
CA GLY A 69 -2.92 -10.37 -23.96
C GLY A 69 -2.45 -9.23 -24.86
N LEU A 70 -1.92 -8.16 -24.26
CA LEU A 70 -1.40 -6.99 -24.96
C LEU A 70 -0.21 -7.34 -25.87
N LYS A 71 0.62 -8.31 -25.48
CA LYS A 71 1.70 -8.84 -26.33
C LYS A 71 1.20 -9.39 -27.66
N ARG A 72 -0.05 -9.87 -27.74
CA ARG A 72 -0.65 -10.37 -28.98
C ARG A 72 -1.25 -9.26 -29.85
N VAL A 73 -1.81 -8.22 -29.22
CA VAL A 73 -2.57 -7.17 -29.91
C VAL A 73 -1.71 -5.94 -30.21
N MET A 74 -0.92 -5.47 -29.25
CA MET A 74 -0.08 -4.28 -29.35
C MET A 74 1.29 -4.49 -28.68
N PRO A 75 2.24 -5.16 -29.36
CA PRO A 75 3.56 -5.50 -28.80
C PRO A 75 4.37 -4.29 -28.31
N ARG A 76 4.13 -3.09 -28.86
CA ARG A 76 4.82 -1.85 -28.49
C ARG A 76 4.45 -1.33 -27.10
N ALA A 77 3.30 -1.74 -26.56
CA ALA A 77 2.80 -1.28 -25.25
C ALA A 77 3.05 -2.28 -24.12
N VAL A 78 3.75 -3.39 -24.39
CA VAL A 78 4.07 -4.42 -23.40
C VAL A 78 4.99 -3.85 -22.32
N LEU A 79 4.63 -4.12 -21.06
CA LEU A 79 5.43 -3.78 -19.89
C LEU A 79 6.57 -4.79 -19.72
N ASN A 80 7.77 -4.26 -19.45
CA ASN A 80 8.95 -5.08 -19.18
C ASN A 80 8.96 -5.58 -17.72
N LYS A 81 9.89 -6.48 -17.41
CA LYS A 81 10.08 -7.01 -16.05
C LYS A 81 10.34 -5.90 -15.01
N SER A 82 11.17 -4.92 -15.35
CA SER A 82 11.42 -3.74 -14.50
C SER A 82 10.15 -2.94 -14.23
N ASP A 83 9.32 -2.74 -15.25
CA ASP A 83 8.09 -1.96 -15.16
C ASP A 83 7.08 -2.65 -14.23
N LEU A 84 6.90 -3.97 -14.39
CA LEU A 84 6.03 -4.77 -13.53
C LEU A 84 6.53 -4.82 -12.08
N LEU A 85 7.85 -4.94 -11.88
CA LEU A 85 8.45 -4.92 -10.55
C LEU A 85 8.24 -3.57 -9.86
N LEU A 86 8.36 -2.47 -10.60
CA LEU A 86 8.14 -1.12 -10.08
C LEU A 86 6.67 -0.92 -9.69
N ILE A 87 5.72 -1.31 -10.54
CA ILE A 87 4.29 -1.23 -10.23
C ILE A 87 3.95 -2.09 -9.00
N TYR A 88 4.48 -3.31 -8.94
CA TYR A 88 4.30 -4.18 -7.79
C TYR A 88 4.84 -3.54 -6.50
N ALA A 89 6.03 -2.94 -6.54
CA ALA A 89 6.60 -2.22 -5.40
C ALA A 89 5.71 -1.03 -4.99
N MET A 90 5.18 -0.25 -5.94
CA MET A 90 4.26 0.86 -5.66
C MET A 90 3.00 0.37 -4.92
N VAL A 91 2.37 -0.70 -5.40
CA VAL A 91 1.16 -1.25 -4.78
C VAL A 91 1.47 -1.81 -3.38
N CYS A 92 2.58 -2.51 -3.20
CA CYS A 92 3.05 -2.97 -1.88
C CYS A 92 3.21 -1.81 -0.91
N MET A 93 3.93 -0.75 -1.31
CA MET A 93 4.15 0.44 -0.48
C MET A 93 2.83 1.14 -0.13
N GLY A 94 1.92 1.27 -1.09
CA GLY A 94 0.58 1.82 -0.81
C GLY A 94 -0.17 1.00 0.22
N SER A 95 -0.13 -0.33 0.08
CA SER A 95 -0.77 -1.27 1.01
C SER A 95 -0.24 -1.16 2.44
N THR A 96 1.08 -0.99 2.59
CA THR A 96 1.71 -0.80 3.91
C THR A 96 1.18 0.45 4.60
N VAL A 97 1.00 1.55 3.87
CA VAL A 97 0.53 2.81 4.44
C VAL A 97 -0.99 2.78 4.67
N SER A 98 -1.77 2.24 3.74
CA SER A 98 -3.24 2.24 3.83
C SER A 98 -3.84 1.13 4.69
N GLY A 99 -3.01 0.24 5.26
CA GLY A 99 -3.46 -0.94 6.00
C GLY A 99 -4.20 -0.64 7.30
N HIS A 100 -4.97 -1.64 7.76
CA HIS A 100 -5.71 -1.58 9.03
C HIS A 100 -4.85 -1.14 10.22
N GLY A 101 -3.64 -1.70 10.34
CA GLY A 101 -2.72 -1.40 11.45
C GLY A 101 -2.10 0.01 11.40
N PHE A 102 -2.37 0.81 10.37
CA PHE A 102 -1.75 2.12 10.22
C PHE A 102 -2.79 3.23 9.99
N MET A 103 -3.22 3.48 8.75
CA MET A 103 -4.06 4.64 8.45
C MET A 103 -5.43 4.60 9.13
N GLN A 104 -6.03 3.42 9.27
CA GLN A 104 -7.34 3.28 9.91
C GLN A 104 -7.27 3.63 11.41
N LEU A 105 -6.20 3.20 12.10
CA LEU A 105 -5.96 3.55 13.49
C LEU A 105 -5.56 5.01 13.67
N LEU A 106 -4.76 5.54 12.73
CA LEU A 106 -4.26 6.90 12.81
C LEU A 106 -5.41 7.92 12.86
N ILE A 107 -6.42 7.76 12.01
CA ILE A 107 -7.59 8.66 12.00
C ILE A 107 -8.31 8.64 13.35
N ALA A 108 -8.49 7.46 13.95
CA ALA A 108 -9.07 7.34 15.29
C ALA A 108 -8.18 8.03 16.34
N ILE A 109 -6.87 7.78 16.35
CA ILE A 109 -5.95 8.39 17.33
C ILE A 109 -5.98 9.92 17.27
N MET A 110 -6.09 10.51 16.07
CA MET A 110 -6.14 11.97 15.90
C MET A 110 -7.41 12.63 16.47
N THR A 111 -8.49 11.88 16.63
CA THR A 111 -9.85 12.43 16.82
C THR A 111 -10.55 11.94 18.09
N TYR A 112 -10.25 10.71 18.51
CA TYR A 112 -11.03 9.97 19.50
C TYR A 112 -11.08 10.64 20.87
N VAL A 113 -9.92 11.10 21.36
CA VAL A 113 -9.82 11.72 22.70
C VAL A 113 -10.61 13.03 22.77
N HIS A 114 -10.64 13.81 21.69
CA HIS A 114 -11.38 15.08 21.65
C HIS A 114 -12.88 14.86 21.45
N TRP A 115 -13.26 13.91 20.60
CA TRP A 115 -14.66 13.61 20.32
C TRP A 115 -15.38 12.97 21.52
N PHE A 116 -14.77 11.94 22.12
CA PHE A 116 -15.38 11.15 23.19
C PHE A 116 -15.06 11.67 24.60
N ALA A 117 -14.42 12.85 24.75
CA ALA A 117 -14.25 13.48 26.05
C ALA A 117 -15.61 13.82 26.68
N SER A 118 -15.84 13.30 27.88
CA SER A 118 -17.05 13.48 28.69
C SER A 118 -16.68 13.82 30.14
N PRO A 119 -17.62 14.37 30.94
CA PRO A 119 -17.37 14.64 32.36
C PRO A 119 -17.00 13.38 33.16
N GLU A 120 -17.48 12.20 32.76
CA GLU A 120 -17.25 10.94 33.46
C GLU A 120 -15.84 10.39 33.24
N ASN A 121 -15.25 10.59 32.06
CA ASN A 121 -13.88 10.15 31.76
C ASN A 121 -12.82 11.22 32.04
N ASP A 122 -13.24 12.48 32.14
CA ASP A 122 -12.41 13.66 32.43
C ASP A 122 -11.18 13.81 31.51
N TRP A 123 -11.26 13.29 30.28
CA TRP A 123 -10.13 13.31 29.35
C TRP A 123 -9.70 14.72 28.95
N ALA A 124 -10.61 15.68 29.06
CA ALA A 124 -10.29 17.09 28.81
C ALA A 124 -9.21 17.61 29.77
N ASN A 125 -9.30 17.27 31.06
CA ASN A 125 -8.32 17.69 32.04
C ASN A 125 -7.11 16.75 32.08
N LEU A 126 -7.31 15.44 31.87
CA LEU A 126 -6.28 14.44 32.03
C LEU A 126 -5.36 14.28 30.80
N ILE A 127 -5.87 14.48 29.58
CA ILE A 127 -5.17 14.07 28.35
C ILE A 127 -4.92 15.24 27.40
N TRP A 128 -5.86 16.19 27.25
CA TRP A 128 -5.75 17.22 26.21
C TRP A 128 -4.46 18.05 26.30
N GLY A 129 -4.00 18.37 27.52
CA GLY A 129 -2.76 19.12 27.73
C GLY A 129 -1.49 18.39 27.29
N HIS A 130 -1.55 17.08 27.08
CA HIS A 130 -0.44 16.24 26.62
C HIS A 130 -0.49 15.94 25.12
N LEU A 131 -1.59 16.29 24.44
CA LEU A 131 -1.75 16.06 23.02
C LEU A 131 -1.28 17.28 22.22
N PRO A 132 -0.34 17.11 21.26
CA PRO A 132 0.05 18.21 20.40
C PRO A 132 -1.14 18.64 19.52
N PRO A 133 -1.57 19.91 19.57
CA PRO A 133 -2.73 20.39 18.82
C PRO A 133 -2.49 20.38 17.31
N TRP A 134 -1.23 20.34 16.86
CA TRP A 134 -0.85 20.24 15.45
C TRP A 134 -0.85 18.79 14.91
N MET A 135 -1.07 17.77 15.76
CA MET A 135 -1.22 16.36 15.33
C MET A 135 -2.62 15.80 15.57
N THR A 136 -3.52 16.57 16.18
CA THR A 136 -4.87 16.13 16.54
C THR A 136 -5.90 17.14 16.04
N VAL A 137 -7.14 16.70 15.84
CA VAL A 137 -8.25 17.59 15.48
C VAL A 137 -9.05 17.85 16.75
N THR A 138 -9.08 19.10 17.20
CA THR A 138 -9.69 19.50 18.48
C THR A 138 -11.12 20.01 18.35
N ASP A 139 -11.49 20.55 17.18
CA ASP A 139 -12.79 21.20 16.95
C ASP A 139 -13.93 20.17 16.91
N LYS A 140 -14.85 20.25 17.88
CA LYS A 140 -15.99 19.33 17.98
C LYS A 140 -17.00 19.45 16.84
N GLU A 141 -17.14 20.60 16.18
CA GLU A 141 -18.06 20.75 15.03
C GLU A 141 -17.50 20.04 13.79
N VAL A 142 -16.19 20.19 13.57
CA VAL A 142 -15.46 19.46 12.52
C VAL A 142 -15.46 17.96 12.81
N LEU A 143 -15.25 17.56 14.06
CA LEU A 143 -15.34 16.15 14.46
C LEU A 143 -16.77 15.61 14.31
N ALA A 144 -17.80 16.41 14.59
CA ALA A 144 -19.19 16.00 14.37
C ALA A 144 -19.45 15.69 12.90
N SER A 145 -18.93 16.51 11.98
CA SER A 145 -18.99 16.25 10.53
C SER A 145 -18.31 14.92 10.16
N HIS A 146 -17.21 14.55 10.82
CA HIS A 146 -16.52 13.29 10.60
C HIS A 146 -17.27 12.07 11.16
N TYR A 147 -17.74 12.14 12.40
CA TYR A 147 -18.33 11.00 13.12
C TYR A 147 -19.81 10.76 12.82
N LYS A 148 -20.60 11.83 12.67
CA LYS A 148 -22.04 11.71 12.39
C LYS A 148 -22.32 11.57 10.90
N GLY A 149 -21.38 11.96 10.05
CA GLY A 149 -21.59 12.01 8.60
C GLY A 149 -22.44 13.21 8.18
N GLU A 150 -23.15 13.07 7.06
CA GLU A 150 -24.06 14.09 6.48
C GLU A 150 -23.40 15.45 6.14
N SER A 151 -22.07 15.48 6.11
CA SER A 151 -21.26 16.65 5.81
C SER A 151 -20.24 16.32 4.72
N SER A 152 -19.67 17.35 4.09
CA SER A 152 -18.61 17.18 3.09
C SER A 152 -17.25 17.47 3.70
N PHE A 153 -16.29 16.57 3.48
CA PHE A 153 -14.90 16.81 3.86
C PHE A 153 -14.31 18.05 3.15
N TYR A 154 -14.85 18.40 1.97
CA TYR A 154 -14.37 19.51 1.15
C TYR A 154 -14.89 20.88 1.58
N LEU A 155 -15.59 20.98 2.71
CA LEU A 155 -15.92 22.27 3.31
C LEU A 155 -14.64 22.95 3.80
N GLU A 156 -14.57 24.27 3.64
CA GLU A 156 -13.39 25.05 4.00
C GLU A 156 -12.99 24.87 5.47
N SER A 157 -13.96 24.89 6.40
CA SER A 157 -13.73 24.67 7.83
C SER A 157 -13.10 23.29 8.12
N ASN A 158 -13.61 22.24 7.48
CA ASN A 158 -13.08 20.89 7.61
C ASN A 158 -11.65 20.83 7.02
N LEU A 159 -11.43 21.37 5.83
CA LEU A 159 -10.08 21.38 5.24
C LEU A 159 -9.06 22.11 6.12
N GLN A 160 -9.41 23.29 6.64
CA GLN A 160 -8.52 24.07 7.49
C GLN A 160 -8.14 23.33 8.78
N ALA A 161 -9.13 22.75 9.47
CA ALA A 161 -8.89 22.02 10.71
C ALA A 161 -8.04 20.75 10.52
N TRP A 162 -8.16 20.07 9.37
CA TRP A 162 -7.42 18.83 9.09
C TRP A 162 -6.07 19.05 8.42
N THR A 163 -5.83 20.20 7.78
CA THR A 163 -4.61 20.45 6.99
C THR A 163 -3.34 20.30 7.82
N ILE A 164 -3.27 20.95 8.99
CA ILE A 164 -2.07 20.92 9.84
C ILE A 164 -1.81 19.49 10.36
N PRO A 165 -2.77 18.78 10.97
CA PRO A 165 -2.59 17.38 11.35
C PRO A 165 -2.16 16.47 10.20
N ILE A 166 -2.78 16.59 9.03
CA ILE A 166 -2.45 15.77 7.85
C ILE A 166 -1.00 16.01 7.43
N LEU A 167 -0.56 17.27 7.35
CA LEU A 167 0.82 17.59 6.96
C LEU A 167 1.83 17.11 7.99
N ALA A 168 1.55 17.29 9.28
CA ALA A 168 2.41 16.84 10.36
C ALA A 168 2.60 15.32 10.34
N TRP A 169 1.50 14.57 10.26
CA TRP A 169 1.56 13.11 10.16
C TRP A 169 2.20 12.66 8.85
N SER A 170 1.93 13.31 7.73
CA SER A 170 2.56 12.98 6.45
C SER A 170 4.09 13.13 6.50
N ALA A 171 4.58 14.22 7.11
CA ALA A 171 6.01 14.44 7.29
C ALA A 171 6.65 13.40 8.22
N PHE A 172 5.96 13.05 9.31
CA PHE A 172 6.40 12.00 10.22
C PHE A 172 6.47 10.62 9.54
N ILE A 173 5.39 10.22 8.84
CA ILE A 173 5.29 8.95 8.12
C ILE A 173 6.36 8.85 7.04
N PHE A 174 6.55 9.92 6.26
CA PHE A 174 7.60 9.98 5.25
C PHE A 174 8.99 9.77 5.86
N SER A 175 9.28 10.47 6.96
CA SER A 175 10.56 10.35 7.67
C SER A 175 10.76 8.94 8.23
N LEU A 176 9.71 8.34 8.81
CA LEU A 176 9.74 6.99 9.35
C LEU A 176 10.04 5.95 8.25
N ILE A 177 9.30 6.01 7.14
CA ILE A 177 9.53 5.12 5.99
C ILE A 177 10.95 5.31 5.44
N LEU A 178 11.43 6.55 5.34
CA LEU A 178 12.78 6.85 4.88
C LEU A 178 13.83 6.20 5.80
N VAL A 179 13.70 6.34 7.12
CA VAL A 179 14.60 5.71 8.09
C VAL A 179 14.55 4.18 7.97
N MET A 180 13.36 3.59 7.86
CA MET A 180 13.22 2.14 7.64
C MET A 180 13.88 1.69 6.34
N LEU A 181 13.77 2.46 5.26
CA LEU A 181 14.47 2.19 4.00
C LEU A 181 15.98 2.28 4.17
N MET A 182 16.49 3.28 4.87
CA MET A 182 17.93 3.43 5.15
C MET A 182 18.47 2.25 5.95
N ILE A 183 17.74 1.81 6.98
CA ILE A 183 18.09 0.61 7.76
C ILE A 183 18.14 -0.62 6.85
N ASN A 184 17.13 -0.80 5.99
CA ASN A 184 17.10 -1.90 5.03
C ASN A 184 18.30 -1.86 4.07
N VAL A 185 18.71 -0.69 3.58
CA VAL A 185 19.88 -0.55 2.69
C VAL A 185 21.17 -0.98 3.39
N ILE A 186 21.36 -0.59 4.65
CA ILE A 186 22.54 -0.96 5.45
C ILE A 186 22.54 -2.47 5.74
N MET A 187 21.40 -3.00 6.21
CA MET A 187 21.26 -4.40 6.62
C MET A 187 21.22 -5.38 5.44
N ARG A 188 20.78 -4.94 4.25
CA ARG A 188 20.64 -5.77 3.06
C ARG A 188 21.89 -6.60 2.78
N ARG A 189 23.07 -6.00 2.88
CA ARG A 189 24.33 -6.70 2.57
C ARG A 189 24.59 -7.82 3.58
N GLN A 190 24.41 -7.54 4.86
CA GLN A 190 24.60 -8.51 5.94
C GLN A 190 23.62 -9.68 5.82
N TRP A 191 22.33 -9.40 5.61
CA TRP A 191 21.30 -10.44 5.47
C TRP A 191 21.47 -11.31 4.24
N VAL A 192 21.90 -10.73 3.12
CA VAL A 192 22.05 -11.46 1.85
C VAL A 192 23.37 -12.24 1.79
N GLU A 193 24.49 -11.62 2.18
CA GLU A 193 25.83 -12.21 1.98
C GLU A 193 26.27 -13.07 3.16
N SER A 194 26.03 -12.61 4.40
CA SER A 194 26.52 -13.28 5.61
C SER A 194 25.50 -14.28 6.17
N GLU A 195 24.26 -13.83 6.36
CA GLU A 195 23.22 -14.62 7.04
C GLU A 195 22.37 -15.46 6.09
N LYS A 196 22.48 -15.20 4.77
CA LYS A 196 21.77 -15.91 3.71
C LYS A 196 20.27 -16.05 4.00
N LEU A 197 19.66 -14.98 4.49
CA LEU A 197 18.23 -14.95 4.81
C LEU A 197 17.44 -15.31 3.56
N THR A 198 16.58 -16.32 3.67
CA THR A 198 15.72 -16.71 2.54
C THR A 198 14.54 -15.75 2.48
N TYR A 199 14.19 -15.28 1.28
CA TYR A 199 13.03 -14.42 1.04
C TYR A 199 11.92 -15.20 0.32
N PRO A 200 11.19 -16.11 1.00
CA PRO A 200 10.19 -16.96 0.34
C PRO A 200 8.99 -16.17 -0.18
N ILE A 201 8.63 -15.09 0.51
CA ILE A 201 7.43 -14.28 0.23
C ILE A 201 7.50 -13.63 -1.16
N ILE A 202 8.70 -13.31 -1.67
CA ILE A 202 8.86 -12.67 -2.98
C ILE A 202 8.94 -13.67 -4.15
N GLN A 203 9.04 -14.97 -3.87
CA GLN A 203 9.21 -15.99 -4.91
C GLN A 203 8.01 -16.06 -5.86
N LEU A 204 6.79 -15.97 -5.34
CA LEU A 204 5.58 -16.00 -6.17
C LEU A 204 5.49 -14.78 -7.10
N PRO A 205 5.58 -13.52 -6.62
CA PRO A 205 5.65 -12.33 -7.47
C PRO A 205 6.77 -12.41 -8.51
N LEU A 206 7.97 -12.85 -8.12
CA LEU A 206 9.10 -12.99 -9.04
C LEU A 206 8.78 -14.02 -10.13
N ARG A 207 8.21 -15.16 -9.79
CA ARG A 207 7.83 -16.19 -10.77
C ARG A 207 6.76 -15.69 -11.75
N MET A 208 5.80 -14.89 -11.28
CA MET A 208 4.80 -14.22 -12.13
C MET A 208 5.45 -13.27 -13.14
N ILE A 209 6.49 -12.53 -12.73
CA ILE A 209 7.19 -11.54 -13.58
C ILE A 209 8.20 -12.23 -14.52
N ASP A 210 8.91 -13.24 -14.04
CA ASP A 210 10.02 -13.85 -14.77
C ASP A 210 9.59 -14.84 -15.83
N ASN A 211 8.58 -15.68 -15.53
CA ASN A 211 8.05 -16.68 -16.44
C ASN A 211 6.51 -16.73 -16.38
N PRO A 212 5.83 -15.66 -16.85
CA PRO A 212 4.37 -15.59 -16.84
C PRO A 212 3.76 -16.73 -17.68
N THR A 213 4.27 -17.00 -18.88
CA THR A 213 3.74 -18.05 -19.76
C THR A 213 3.77 -19.45 -19.13
N GLY A 214 4.80 -19.76 -18.35
CA GLY A 214 4.89 -21.05 -17.65
C GLY A 214 3.90 -21.17 -16.50
N LEU A 215 3.68 -20.09 -15.74
CA LEU A 215 2.73 -20.09 -14.63
C LEU A 215 1.29 -20.12 -15.12
N PHE A 216 0.90 -19.18 -15.99
CA PHE A 216 -0.47 -19.06 -16.50
C PHE A 216 -0.84 -20.16 -17.49
N GLY A 217 0.14 -20.85 -18.09
CA GLY A 217 -0.08 -22.03 -18.93
C GLY A 217 -0.34 -23.32 -18.13
N HIS A 218 -0.10 -23.32 -16.82
CA HIS A 218 -0.19 -24.52 -16.00
C HIS A 218 -1.66 -24.86 -15.67
N ARG A 219 -2.14 -26.02 -16.15
CA ARG A 219 -3.56 -26.41 -15.98
C ARG A 219 -4.00 -26.53 -14.51
N LEU A 220 -3.12 -27.01 -13.63
CA LEU A 220 -3.44 -27.12 -12.19
C LEU A 220 -3.76 -25.77 -11.54
N LEU A 221 -3.18 -24.67 -12.01
CA LEU A 221 -3.50 -23.34 -11.50
C LEU A 221 -4.97 -23.02 -11.72
N TRP A 222 -5.47 -23.26 -12.93
CA TRP A 222 -6.85 -23.01 -13.31
C TRP A 222 -7.83 -23.96 -12.64
N VAL A 223 -7.45 -25.23 -12.45
CA VAL A 223 -8.25 -26.17 -11.64
C VAL A 223 -8.38 -25.66 -10.20
N GLY A 224 -7.28 -25.20 -9.59
CA GLY A 224 -7.31 -24.60 -8.26
C GLY A 224 -8.24 -23.37 -8.19
N PHE A 225 -8.17 -22.47 -9.17
CA PHE A 225 -9.09 -21.33 -9.24
C PHE A 225 -10.54 -21.73 -9.44
N ALA A 226 -10.84 -22.72 -10.28
CA ALA A 226 -12.19 -23.19 -10.52
C ALA A 226 -12.80 -23.83 -9.25
N ILE A 227 -12.01 -24.59 -8.50
CA ILE A 227 -12.43 -25.16 -7.21
C ILE A 227 -12.67 -24.04 -6.20
N ALA A 228 -11.72 -23.11 -6.04
CA ALA A 228 -11.82 -22.05 -5.06
C ALA A 228 -12.94 -21.04 -5.37
N GLY A 229 -13.21 -20.75 -6.65
CA GLY A 229 -14.27 -19.84 -7.07
C GLY A 229 -15.65 -20.50 -7.18
N GLY A 230 -15.72 -21.83 -7.14
CA GLY A 230 -16.99 -22.59 -7.11
C GLY A 230 -17.48 -22.93 -5.71
N LEU A 231 -16.66 -22.68 -4.68
CA LEU A 231 -16.96 -22.79 -3.26
C LEU A 231 -17.49 -21.45 -2.72
#